data_AF-A0A6C0F271-F1
#
_entry.id   AF-A0A6C0F271-F1
#
_cell.length_a   1.000
_cell.length_b   1.000
_cell.length_c   1.000
_cell.angle_alpha   90.00
_cell.angle_beta   90.00
_cell.angle_gamma   90.00
#
_symmetry.space_group_name_H-M   'P 1'
#
loop_
_entity.id
_entity.type
_entity.pdbx_description
1 polymer ?
#
loop_
_entity_poly.entity_id
_entity_poly.type
_entity_poly.pdbx_seq_one_letter_code
_entity_poly.pdbx_strand_id
1 'polypeptide(L)'
;MSGVKIQKVDHVEPEVRRPVANHRKSMRTFPRGVMKGTRSRHRGGGGEIVPVKDPAKPPPVRKGTLRILTKKGADLRRKTIKQTVKDMNDGTVRASLKNSNITINPKTPPHIAREILEGGMEAGMIVVK
;
A
#
# COMPACT_ATOMS: atom_id res chain seq x y z
N MET A 1 -79.48 -29.74 16.55
CA MET A 1 -79.02 -29.66 15.15
C MET A 1 -77.71 -28.85 15.11
N SER A 2 -76.69 -29.47 14.51
CA SER A 2 -75.37 -28.95 14.07
C SER A 2 -74.60 -27.96 14.96
N GLY A 3 -73.51 -28.45 15.59
CA GLY A 3 -72.49 -27.64 16.24
C GLY A 3 -71.63 -26.87 15.23
N VAL A 4 -71.40 -25.59 15.52
CA VAL A 4 -70.57 -24.70 14.71
C VAL A 4 -69.09 -25.00 14.98
N LYS A 5 -68.35 -25.45 13.96
CA LYS A 5 -66.89 -25.59 14.01
C LYS A 5 -66.25 -24.27 13.59
N ILE A 6 -65.51 -23.63 14.50
CA ILE A 6 -64.70 -22.45 14.19
C ILE A 6 -63.42 -22.95 13.51
N GLN A 7 -63.30 -22.68 12.21
CA GLN A 7 -62.11 -22.98 11.43
C GLN A 7 -61.19 -21.75 11.51
N LYS A 8 -59.97 -21.94 12.02
CA LYS A 8 -58.95 -20.89 11.97
C LYS A 8 -58.54 -20.69 10.52
N VAL A 9 -58.77 -19.49 10.00
CA VAL A 9 -58.29 -19.07 8.68
C VAL A 9 -56.86 -18.59 8.86
N ASP A 10 -55.93 -19.21 8.15
CA ASP A 10 -54.51 -18.88 8.22
C ASP A 10 -54.28 -17.39 7.93
N HIS A 11 -53.58 -16.72 8.83
CA HIS A 11 -53.05 -15.39 8.57
C HIS A 11 -51.87 -15.54 7.63
N VAL A 12 -52.09 -15.25 6.34
CA VAL A 12 -51.02 -15.04 5.37
C VAL A 12 -50.36 -13.70 5.68
N GLU A 13 -49.12 -13.74 6.15
CA GLU A 13 -48.32 -12.52 6.31
C GLU A 13 -48.12 -11.85 4.94
N PRO A 14 -48.29 -10.53 4.81
CA PRO A 14 -48.04 -9.85 3.55
C PRO A 14 -46.53 -9.81 3.29
N GLU A 15 -46.07 -10.50 2.26
CA GLU A 15 -44.69 -10.37 1.80
C GLU A 15 -44.40 -8.90 1.40
N VAL A 16 -43.54 -8.26 2.18
CA VAL A 16 -43.02 -6.92 1.87
C VAL A 16 -42.14 -7.03 0.62
N ARG A 17 -42.73 -6.76 -0.55
CA ARG A 17 -41.98 -6.64 -1.80
C ARG A 17 -40.95 -5.52 -1.67
N ARG A 18 -39.66 -5.88 -1.61
CA ARG A 18 -38.56 -4.91 -1.67
C ARG A 18 -38.61 -4.19 -3.02
N PRO A 19 -38.51 -2.86 -3.08
CA PRO A 19 -38.52 -2.15 -4.34
C PRO A 19 -37.30 -2.54 -5.18
N VAL A 20 -37.56 -3.01 -6.40
CA VAL A 20 -36.53 -3.33 -7.40
C VAL A 20 -35.74 -2.05 -7.71
N ALA A 21 -34.41 -2.13 -7.65
CA ALA A 21 -33.53 -0.98 -7.80
C ALA A 21 -33.64 -0.39 -9.23
N ASN A 22 -34.53 0.58 -9.41
CA ASN A 22 -34.60 1.38 -10.62
C ASN A 22 -33.31 2.21 -10.74
N HIS A 23 -32.45 1.81 -11.67
CA HIS A 23 -31.27 2.56 -12.10
C HIS A 23 -31.70 3.92 -12.67
N ARG A 24 -31.75 4.95 -11.82
CA ARG A 24 -31.94 6.33 -12.25
C ARG A 24 -30.70 6.73 -13.06
N LYS A 25 -30.86 6.89 -14.37
CA LYS A 25 -29.82 7.45 -15.25
C LYS A 25 -29.47 8.85 -14.73
N SER A 26 -28.29 9.00 -14.12
CA SER A 26 -27.80 10.29 -13.66
C SER A 26 -27.67 11.24 -14.84
N MET A 27 -28.21 12.46 -14.72
CA MET A 27 -28.02 13.49 -15.73
C MET A 27 -26.54 13.69 -16.01
N ARG A 28 -26.19 13.62 -17.28
CA ARG A 28 -24.82 13.73 -17.79
C ARG A 28 -24.39 15.19 -17.69
N THR A 29 -23.84 15.58 -16.54
CA THR A 29 -23.23 16.89 -16.40
C THR A 29 -21.85 16.85 -17.08
N PHE A 30 -21.73 17.69 -18.11
CA PHE A 30 -20.54 18.05 -18.91
C PHE A 30 -20.16 17.15 -20.12
N PRO A 31 -19.87 17.76 -21.29
CA PRO A 31 -19.42 17.04 -22.48
C PRO A 31 -18.00 16.50 -22.26
N ARG A 32 -17.88 15.18 -22.11
CA ARG A 32 -16.59 14.46 -21.97
C ARG A 32 -15.67 14.55 -23.21
N GLY A 33 -16.08 15.27 -24.26
CA GLY A 33 -15.39 15.37 -25.54
C GLY A 33 -14.28 16.41 -25.62
N VAL A 34 -14.26 17.41 -24.74
CA VAL A 34 -13.29 18.52 -24.80
C VAL A 34 -11.92 18.21 -24.17
N MET A 35 -11.76 17.09 -23.46
CA MET A 35 -10.47 16.66 -22.88
C MET A 35 -9.82 15.49 -23.63
N LYS A 36 -9.93 15.47 -24.96
CA LYS A 36 -9.03 14.67 -25.81
C LYS A 36 -7.73 15.44 -26.01
N GLY A 37 -6.82 15.41 -25.03
CA GLY A 37 -5.51 16.05 -25.20
C GLY A 37 -4.52 15.94 -24.04
N THR A 38 -5.00 15.76 -22.80
CA THR A 38 -4.12 15.76 -21.62
C THR A 38 -3.87 14.39 -21.00
N ARG A 39 -4.31 13.30 -21.65
CA ARG A 39 -4.12 11.91 -21.16
C ARG A 39 -2.70 11.35 -21.34
N SER A 40 -1.78 12.11 -21.89
CA SER A 40 -0.35 11.80 -21.85
C SER A 40 0.34 13.12 -21.50
N ARG A 41 1.13 13.19 -20.43
CA ARG A 41 2.49 12.66 -20.42
C ARG A 41 2.81 12.00 -19.07
N HIS A 42 2.79 10.68 -19.08
CA HIS A 42 3.69 9.85 -18.27
C HIS A 42 5.14 10.24 -18.59
N ARG A 43 5.72 11.19 -17.84
CA ARG A 43 7.16 11.34 -17.55
C ARG A 43 7.35 12.66 -16.82
N GLY A 44 7.48 12.61 -15.50
CA GLY A 44 8.03 13.71 -14.70
C GLY A 44 7.02 14.67 -14.07
N GLY A 45 6.19 14.19 -13.14
CA GLY A 45 5.67 15.04 -12.04
C GLY A 45 4.25 15.61 -12.16
N GLY A 46 3.55 15.44 -13.28
CA GLY A 46 2.13 15.80 -13.40
C GLY A 46 1.21 14.69 -12.89
N GLY A 47 0.43 14.95 -11.85
CA GLY A 47 -0.52 13.98 -11.29
C GLY A 47 -1.54 13.50 -12.33
N GLU A 48 -1.76 12.20 -12.39
CA GLU A 48 -2.83 11.56 -13.15
C GLU A 48 -4.17 12.23 -12.77
N ILE A 49 -4.91 12.76 -13.75
CA ILE A 49 -6.21 13.40 -13.50
C ILE A 49 -7.20 12.28 -13.17
N VAL A 50 -7.29 11.93 -11.88
CA VAL A 50 -8.26 10.96 -11.38
C VAL A 50 -9.62 11.64 -11.26
N PRO A 51 -10.69 11.12 -11.89
CA PRO A 51 -12.03 11.67 -11.72
C PRO A 51 -12.48 11.50 -10.26
N VAL A 52 -12.75 12.62 -9.59
CA VAL A 52 -13.25 12.64 -8.22
C VAL A 52 -14.79 12.62 -8.26
N LYS A 53 -15.43 11.84 -7.38
CA LYS A 53 -16.91 11.75 -7.28
C LYS A 53 -17.56 13.08 -6.86
N ASP A 54 -16.81 13.94 -6.20
CA ASP A 54 -17.22 15.25 -5.71
C ASP A 54 -16.22 16.31 -6.22
N PRO A 55 -16.65 17.25 -7.09
CA PRO A 55 -15.77 18.24 -7.67
C PRO A 55 -15.30 19.31 -6.68
N ALA A 56 -15.92 19.43 -5.50
CA ALA A 56 -15.48 20.34 -4.44
C ALA A 56 -14.34 19.76 -3.59
N LYS A 57 -14.03 18.46 -3.73
CA LYS A 57 -12.95 17.81 -2.99
C LYS A 57 -11.61 17.99 -3.71
N PRO A 58 -10.52 18.29 -2.98
CA PRO A 58 -9.20 18.41 -3.57
C PRO A 58 -8.81 17.07 -4.24
N PRO A 59 -8.09 17.11 -5.37
CA PRO A 59 -7.65 15.90 -6.06
C PRO A 59 -6.74 15.05 -5.16
N PRO A 60 -6.73 13.72 -5.31
CA PRO A 60 -5.89 12.84 -4.51
C PRO A 60 -4.41 13.08 -4.86
N VAL A 61 -3.72 13.91 -4.08
CA VAL A 61 -2.29 14.13 -4.22
C VAL A 61 -1.56 12.94 -3.60
N ARG A 62 -0.83 12.15 -4.39
CA ARG A 62 0.10 11.17 -3.84
C ARG A 62 1.19 11.94 -3.11
N LYS A 63 1.22 11.86 -1.78
CA LYS A 63 2.21 12.54 -0.93
C LYS A 63 3.62 11.96 -1.19
N GLY A 64 4.28 12.40 -2.25
CA GLY A 64 5.72 12.30 -2.39
C GLY A 64 6.36 13.30 -1.44
N THR A 65 6.48 12.92 -0.16
CA THR A 65 7.21 13.75 0.80
C THR A 65 8.70 13.58 0.53
N LEU A 66 9.40 14.69 0.32
CA LEU A 66 10.87 14.71 0.40
C LEU A 66 11.24 14.23 1.80
N ARG A 67 11.82 13.02 1.88
CA ARG A 67 12.30 12.46 3.15
C ARG A 67 13.63 13.13 3.50
N ILE A 68 13.56 14.23 4.25
CA ILE A 68 14.75 14.86 4.81
C ILE A 68 15.28 13.96 5.93
N LEU A 69 16.55 13.58 5.84
CA LEU A 69 17.19 12.74 6.83
C LEU A 69 17.52 13.59 8.07
N THR A 70 16.56 13.66 9.00
CA THR A 70 16.74 14.35 10.29
C THR A 70 17.67 13.55 11.22
N LYS A 71 18.30 14.19 12.21
CA LYS A 71 19.14 13.50 13.21
C LYS A 71 18.42 12.31 13.86
N LYS A 72 17.18 12.53 14.31
CA LYS A 72 16.32 11.47 14.87
C LYS A 72 16.06 10.34 13.85
N GLY A 73 15.86 10.68 12.58
CA GLY A 73 15.71 9.71 11.50
C GLY A 73 16.98 8.89 11.26
N ALA A 74 18.16 9.52 11.34
CA ALA A 74 19.45 8.84 11.24
C ALA A 74 19.63 7.83 12.37
N ASP A 75 19.35 8.23 13.62
CA ASP A 75 19.48 7.34 14.78
C ASP A 75 18.52 6.15 14.71
N LEU A 76 17.27 6.38 14.28
CA LEU A 76 16.30 5.31 14.05
C LEU A 76 16.80 4.36 12.95
N ARG A 77 17.31 4.90 11.84
CA ARG A 77 17.87 4.08 10.76
C ARG A 77 19.03 3.21 11.23
N ARG A 78 19.97 3.77 12.01
CA ARG A 78 21.09 3.01 12.61
C ARG A 78 20.59 1.87 13.50
N LYS A 79 19.61 2.16 14.38
CA LYS A 79 18.99 1.13 15.24
C LYS A 79 18.34 0.02 14.43
N THR A 80 17.60 0.37 13.39
CA THR A 80 16.97 -0.62 12.49
C THR A 80 18.02 -1.47 11.79
N ILE A 81 19.09 -0.87 11.25
CA ILE A 81 20.17 -1.61 10.58
C ILE A 81 20.81 -2.62 11.53
N LYS A 82 21.19 -2.18 12.75
CA LYS A 82 21.76 -3.07 13.77
C LYS A 82 20.84 -4.23 14.11
N GLN A 83 19.54 -3.96 14.28
CA GLN A 83 18.57 -5.02 14.55
C GLN A 83 18.49 -6.01 13.38
N THR A 84 18.40 -5.51 12.14
CA THR A 84 18.32 -6.37 10.96
C THR A 84 19.56 -7.26 10.78
N VAL A 85 20.77 -6.71 10.97
CA VAL A 85 22.01 -7.50 10.84
C VAL A 85 22.16 -8.50 11.98
N LYS A 86 21.71 -8.17 13.19
CA LYS A 86 21.71 -9.08 14.33
C LYS A 86 20.86 -10.32 14.07
N ASP A 87 19.70 -10.14 13.45
CA ASP A 87 18.74 -11.21 13.16
C ASP A 87 19.12 -12.05 11.92
N MET A 88 20.13 -11.62 11.14
CA MET A 88 20.61 -12.37 9.99
C MET A 88 21.54 -13.53 10.37
N ASN A 89 21.42 -14.62 9.62
CA ASN A 89 22.33 -15.77 9.72
C ASN A 89 23.70 -15.42 9.12
N ASP A 90 24.78 -15.99 9.67
CA ASP A 90 26.14 -15.66 9.20
C ASP A 90 26.38 -16.00 7.71
N GLY A 91 25.70 -17.04 7.20
CA GLY A 91 25.74 -17.39 5.78
C GLY A 91 25.12 -16.32 4.89
N THR A 92 24.00 -15.71 5.31
CA THR A 92 23.34 -14.66 4.53
C THR A 92 24.13 -13.36 4.60
N VAL A 93 24.72 -13.02 5.76
CA VAL A 93 25.63 -11.87 5.92
C VAL A 93 26.79 -11.95 4.93
N ARG A 94 27.46 -13.11 4.86
CA ARG A 94 28.57 -13.32 3.91
C ARG A 94 28.10 -13.28 2.45
N ALA A 95 26.93 -13.81 2.14
CA ALA A 95 26.35 -13.74 0.80
C ALA A 95 26.03 -12.29 0.39
N SER A 96 25.45 -11.49 1.28
CA SER A 96 25.15 -10.07 1.05
C SER A 96 26.43 -9.25 0.81
N LEU A 97 27.50 -9.54 1.55
CA LEU A 97 28.81 -8.90 1.35
C LEU A 97 29.43 -9.30 0.00
N LYS A 98 29.33 -10.58 -0.37
CA LYS A 98 29.78 -11.06 -1.69
C LYS A 98 28.98 -10.42 -2.83
N ASN A 99 27.67 -10.27 -2.69
CA ASN A 99 26.80 -9.63 -3.69
C ASN A 99 27.11 -8.15 -3.88
N SER A 100 27.68 -7.50 -2.86
CA SER A 100 28.15 -6.11 -2.92
C SER A 100 29.62 -5.98 -3.34
N ASN A 101 30.20 -7.04 -3.91
CA ASN A 101 31.60 -7.13 -4.34
C ASN A 101 32.63 -6.97 -3.20
N ILE A 102 32.24 -7.23 -1.95
CA ILE A 102 33.14 -7.26 -0.80
C ILE A 102 33.52 -8.71 -0.51
N THR A 103 34.72 -9.11 -0.92
CA THR A 103 35.25 -10.44 -0.67
C THR A 103 35.84 -10.54 0.74
N ILE A 104 35.21 -11.36 1.57
CA ILE A 104 35.66 -11.63 2.94
C ILE A 104 36.28 -13.02 3.00
N ASN A 105 37.42 -13.14 3.67
CA ASN A 105 38.07 -14.43 3.87
C ASN A 105 37.13 -15.34 4.68
N PRO A 106 36.92 -16.62 4.31
CA PRO A 106 36.06 -17.54 5.06
C PRO A 106 36.48 -17.73 6.53
N LYS A 107 37.76 -17.49 6.86
CA LYS A 107 38.30 -17.54 8.23
C LYS A 107 37.96 -16.31 9.08
N THR A 108 37.37 -15.28 8.48
CA THR A 108 37.01 -14.06 9.21
C THR A 108 35.93 -14.37 10.25
N PRO A 109 36.13 -13.98 11.52
CA PRO A 109 35.12 -14.15 12.56
C PRO A 109 33.77 -13.53 12.18
N PRO A 110 32.65 -14.14 12.58
CA PRO A 110 31.32 -13.72 12.17
C PRO A 110 30.95 -12.31 12.66
N HIS A 111 31.44 -11.89 13.83
CA HIS A 111 31.17 -10.56 14.37
C HIS A 111 31.74 -9.44 13.50
N ILE A 112 32.94 -9.62 12.93
CA ILE A 112 33.57 -8.64 12.03
C ILE A 112 32.79 -8.54 10.71
N ALA A 113 32.36 -9.68 10.16
CA ALA A 113 31.54 -9.69 8.95
C ALA A 113 30.23 -8.92 9.14
N ARG A 114 29.60 -9.05 10.33
CA ARG A 114 28.41 -8.29 10.70
C ARG A 114 28.69 -6.79 10.81
N GLU A 115 29.78 -6.40 11.46
CA GLU A 115 30.17 -4.99 11.60
C GLU A 115 30.43 -4.31 10.24
N ILE A 116 31.09 -5.02 9.31
CA ILE A 116 31.31 -4.53 7.95
C ILE A 116 29.98 -4.35 7.22
N LEU A 117 29.04 -5.30 7.37
CA LEU A 117 27.72 -5.18 6.76
C LEU A 117 26.91 -4.03 7.36
N GLU A 118 26.91 -3.87 8.69
CA GLU A 118 26.28 -2.74 9.37
C GLU A 118 26.82 -1.40 8.87
N GLY A 119 28.14 -1.23 8.86
CA GLY A 119 28.80 -0.02 8.37
C GLY A 119 28.52 0.26 6.89
N GLY A 120 28.56 -0.79 6.05
CA GLY A 120 28.24 -0.68 4.63
C GLY A 120 26.79 -0.30 4.34
N MET A 121 25.85 -0.81 5.14
CA MET A 121 24.44 -0.41 5.09
C MET A 121 24.25 1.01 5.61
N GLU A 122 24.91 1.40 6.70
CA GLU A 122 24.85 2.76 7.24
C GLU A 122 25.34 3.79 6.22
N ALA A 123 26.47 3.52 5.55
CA ALA A 123 27.02 4.35 4.48
C ALA A 123 26.18 4.34 3.20
N GLY A 124 25.21 3.42 3.07
CA GLY A 124 24.39 3.28 1.87
C GLY A 124 25.10 2.62 0.69
N MET A 125 26.27 2.03 0.92
CA MET A 125 27.04 1.28 -0.10
C MET A 125 26.44 -0.11 -0.34
N ILE A 126 25.80 -0.68 0.68
CA ILE A 126 25.18 -2.00 0.62
C ILE A 126 23.68 -1.87 0.85
N VAL A 127 22.90 -2.35 -0.11
CA VAL A 127 21.45 -2.47 0.01
C VAL A 127 21.13 -3.95 0.06
N VAL A 128 20.78 -4.43 1.25
CA VAL A 128 20.29 -5.80 1.44
C VAL A 128 18.84 -5.81 0.95
N LYS A 129 18.59 -6.58 -0.12
CA LYS A 129 17.26 -6.85 -0.65
C LYS A 129 16.70 -8.11 -0.03
#